data_AF-A0A7D4NKY1-F1
#
_entry.id   AF-A0A7D4NKY1-F1
#
_cell.length_a   1.000
_cell.length_b   1.000
_cell.length_c   1.000
_cell.angle_alpha   90.00
_cell.angle_beta   90.00
_cell.angle_gamma   90.00
#
_symmetry.space_group_name_H-M   'P 1'
#
loop_
_entity.id
_entity.type
_entity.pdbx_description
1 polymer ?
#
loop_
_entity_poly.entity_id
_entity_poly.type
_entity_poly.pdbx_seq_one_letter_code
_entity_poly.pdbx_strand_id
1 'polypeptide(L)'
;MTTESKQENPPLEWIFLELEPLPHISGRETLQLWWNPERKELLGEGVETILTMIDQALQKGSIGGGNSQYEITDPLAKPTELAVILAQFYWVIPQPVSEPGEIAGNESPDAPETDNSATTLQ
;
A
#
# COMPACT_ATOMS: atom_id res chain seq x y z
N MET A 1 9.29 -22.25 35.81
CA MET A 1 8.20 -21.40 35.28
C MET A 1 8.87 -20.38 34.40
N THR A 2 8.94 -20.64 33.09
CA THR A 2 9.60 -19.76 32.13
C THR A 2 8.51 -19.01 31.41
N THR A 3 8.42 -17.70 31.65
CA THR A 3 7.54 -16.81 30.89
C THR A 3 8.15 -16.62 29.51
N GLU A 4 7.63 -17.35 28.53
CA GLU A 4 7.88 -17.13 27.11
C GLU A 4 7.26 -15.77 26.76
N SER A 5 8.09 -14.76 26.53
CA SER A 5 7.67 -13.47 26.02
C SER A 5 7.16 -13.67 24.60
N LYS A 6 5.84 -13.88 24.47
CA LYS A 6 5.15 -13.86 23.20
C LYS A 6 5.38 -12.47 22.62
N GLN A 7 6.22 -12.38 21.60
CA GLN A 7 6.44 -11.17 20.84
C GLN A 7 5.12 -10.86 20.12
N GLU A 8 4.27 -10.06 20.76
CA GLU A 8 3.04 -9.56 20.18
C GLU A 8 3.46 -8.54 19.15
N ASN A 9 3.77 -9.00 17.93
CA ASN A 9 3.84 -8.09 16.79
C ASN A 9 2.51 -7.34 16.77
N PRO A 10 2.51 -5.99 16.82
CA PRO A 10 1.28 -5.25 16.66
C PRO A 10 0.61 -5.70 15.36
N PRO A 11 -0.73 -5.78 15.31
CA PRO A 11 -1.39 -6.03 14.04
C PRO A 11 -0.86 -5.01 13.04
N LEU A 12 -0.26 -5.48 11.95
CA LEU A 12 0.15 -4.61 10.85
C LEU A 12 -1.15 -4.16 10.18
N GLU A 13 -1.76 -3.11 10.74
CA GLU A 13 -3.05 -2.55 10.31
C GLU A 13 -2.94 -1.88 8.94
N TRP A 14 -1.72 -1.54 8.52
CA TRP A 14 -1.44 -0.82 7.29
C TRP A 14 -0.78 -1.72 6.26
N ILE A 15 -1.16 -1.49 5.00
CA ILE A 15 -0.64 -2.18 3.84
C ILE A 15 -0.15 -1.11 2.87
N PHE A 16 1.15 -1.12 2.60
CA PHE A 16 1.72 -0.39 1.48
C PHE A 16 1.37 -1.11 0.17
N LEU A 17 0.91 -0.34 -0.81
CA LEU A 17 0.53 -0.81 -2.14
C LEU A 17 1.37 -0.05 -3.16
N GLU A 18 2.26 -0.78 -3.83
CA GLU A 18 2.91 -0.30 -5.05
C GLU A 18 2.10 -0.80 -6.26
N LEU A 19 1.67 0.15 -7.09
CA LEU A 19 0.79 -0.07 -8.23
C LEU A 19 1.53 0.24 -9.52
N GLU A 20 1.99 -0.78 -10.22
CA GLU A 20 2.64 -0.62 -11.51
C GLU A 20 1.62 -0.74 -12.65
N PRO A 21 1.52 0.22 -13.58
CA PRO A 21 0.52 0.18 -14.64
C PRO A 21 0.74 -1.03 -15.57
N LEU A 22 -0.34 -1.69 -15.97
CA LEU A 22 -0.27 -2.81 -16.91
C LEU A 22 0.24 -2.33 -18.29
N PRO A 23 1.02 -3.14 -19.02
CA PRO A 23 1.71 -2.70 -20.25
C PRO A 23 0.78 -2.29 -21.39
N HIS A 24 -0.49 -2.68 -21.35
CA HIS A 24 -1.50 -2.32 -22.35
C HIS A 24 -2.31 -1.06 -21.98
N ILE A 25 -2.10 -0.51 -20.78
CA ILE A 25 -2.75 0.71 -20.30
C ILE A 25 -1.78 1.88 -20.48
N SER A 26 -2.04 2.75 -21.45
CA SER A 26 -1.23 3.93 -21.69
C SER A 26 -1.62 5.10 -20.79
N GLY A 27 -0.64 5.95 -20.44
CA GLY A 27 -0.89 7.24 -19.77
C GLY A 27 -1.20 7.15 -18.27
N ARG A 28 -0.85 6.03 -17.63
CA ARG A 28 -0.88 5.87 -16.17
C ARG A 28 0.53 5.76 -15.64
N GLU A 29 0.74 6.31 -14.46
CA GLU A 29 2.00 6.29 -13.73
C GLU A 29 1.94 5.27 -12.59
N THR A 30 3.10 4.88 -12.08
CA THR A 30 3.20 4.06 -10.88
C THR A 30 2.67 4.85 -9.68
N LEU A 31 1.84 4.22 -8.85
CA LEU A 31 1.28 4.85 -7.66
C LEU A 31 1.73 4.11 -6.40
N GLN A 32 1.93 4.87 -5.33
CA GLN A 32 2.34 4.36 -4.03
C GLN A 32 1.34 4.84 -2.98
N LEU A 33 0.69 3.88 -2.32
CA LEU A 33 -0.45 4.12 -1.44
C LEU A 33 -0.31 3.33 -0.15
N TRP A 34 -0.92 3.84 0.91
CA TRP A 34 -1.08 3.15 2.18
C TRP A 34 -2.56 2.92 2.44
N TRP A 35 -2.92 1.66 2.63
CA TRP A 35 -4.29 1.23 2.81
C TRP A 35 -4.48 0.60 4.19
N ASN A 36 -5.52 1.01 4.90
CA ASN A 36 -5.97 0.38 6.13
C ASN A 36 -7.40 -0.17 5.94
N PRO A 37 -7.58 -1.51 5.89
CA PRO A 37 -8.90 -2.12 5.70
C PRO A 37 -9.87 -1.90 6.87
N GLU A 38 -9.37 -1.85 8.11
CA GLU A 38 -10.21 -1.70 9.30
C GLU A 38 -10.77 -0.27 9.40
N ARG A 39 -9.95 0.72 9.05
CA ARG A 39 -10.32 2.14 9.02
C ARG A 39 -10.97 2.57 7.72
N LYS A 40 -10.94 1.71 6.68
CA LYS A 40 -11.35 2.02 5.30
C LYS A 40 -10.65 3.27 4.77
N GLU A 41 -9.37 3.39 5.09
CA GLU A 41 -8.58 4.60 4.82
C GLU A 41 -7.54 4.31 3.73
N LEU A 42 -7.43 5.23 2.77
CA LEU A 42 -6.36 5.25 1.78
C LEU A 42 -5.61 6.56 1.89
N LEU A 43 -4.29 6.49 1.87
CA LEU A 43 -3.37 7.63 1.90
C LEU A 43 -2.32 7.46 0.80
N GLY A 44 -1.65 8.55 0.43
CA GLY A 44 -0.56 8.54 -0.53
C GLY A 44 -0.87 9.25 -1.84
N GLU A 45 0.06 9.14 -2.79
CA GLU A 45 -0.01 9.86 -4.06
C GLU A 45 -0.93 9.12 -5.03
N GLY A 46 -1.86 9.86 -5.64
CA GLY A 46 -2.86 9.28 -6.54
C GLY A 46 -4.07 8.64 -5.86
N VAL A 47 -4.25 8.87 -4.55
CA VAL A 47 -5.43 8.36 -3.82
C VAL A 47 -6.75 8.78 -4.46
N GLU A 48 -6.87 10.02 -4.93
CA GLU A 48 -8.07 10.53 -5.60
C GLU A 48 -8.40 9.73 -6.87
N THR A 49 -7.37 9.29 -7.58
CA THR A 49 -7.50 8.47 -8.79
C THR A 49 -8.03 7.09 -8.45
N ILE A 50 -7.52 6.47 -7.38
CA ILE A 50 -8.00 5.17 -6.91
C ILE A 50 -9.41 5.26 -6.33
N LEU A 51 -9.72 6.30 -5.54
CA LEU A 51 -11.07 6.53 -5.02
C LEU A 51 -12.09 6.71 -6.15
N THR A 52 -11.70 7.38 -7.24
CA THR A 52 -12.54 7.49 -8.44
C THR A 52 -12.81 6.12 -9.08
N MET A 53 -11.80 5.24 -9.16
CA MET A 53 -11.99 3.87 -9.68
C MET A 53 -12.89 3.04 -8.79
N ILE A 54 -12.75 3.18 -7.47
CA ILE A 54 -13.60 2.52 -6.47
C ILE A 54 -15.06 2.98 -6.63
N ASP A 55 -15.29 4.29 -6.77
CA ASP A 55 -16.63 4.85 -6.97
C ASP A 55 -17.26 4.33 -8.27
N GLN A 56 -16.51 4.32 -9.37
CA GLN A 56 -16.98 3.75 -10.64
C GLN A 56 -17.34 2.26 -10.52
N ALA A 57 -16.54 1.48 -9.78
CA ALA A 57 -16.80 0.07 -9.51
C ALA A 57 -18.07 -0.14 -8.68
N LEU A 58 -18.26 0.68 -7.64
CA LEU A 58 -19.45 0.66 -6.80
C LEU A 58 -20.71 1.05 -7.57
N GLN A 59 -20.65 2.07 -8.43
CA GLN A 59 -21.76 2.46 -9.29
C GLN A 59 -22.15 1.37 -10.28
N LYS A 60 -21.17 0.61 -10.78
CA LYS A 60 -21.41 -0.56 -11.63
C LYS A 60 -21.96 -1.76 -10.83
N GLY A 61 -21.70 -1.81 -9.53
CA GLY A 61 -22.11 -2.88 -8.60
C GLY A 61 -21.37 -4.22 -8.80
N SER A 62 -20.65 -4.39 -9.91
CA SER A 62 -19.87 -5.60 -10.18
C SER A 62 -18.76 -5.35 -11.20
N ILE A 63 -17.68 -6.11 -11.08
CA ILE A 63 -16.56 -6.14 -12.03
C ILE A 63 -16.42 -7.55 -12.59
N GLY A 64 -16.26 -7.66 -13.91
CA GLY A 64 -16.12 -8.94 -14.58
C GLY A 64 -15.79 -8.80 -16.05
N GLY A 65 -15.07 -9.81 -16.55
CA GLY A 65 -14.80 -10.08 -17.96
C GLY A 65 -14.63 -11.58 -18.14
N GLY A 66 -15.48 -12.20 -18.97
CA GLY A 66 -15.54 -13.67 -19.13
C GLY A 66 -16.54 -14.36 -18.19
N ASN A 67 -16.13 -15.50 -17.60
CA ASN A 67 -17.00 -16.41 -16.82
C ASN A 67 -17.10 -16.09 -15.32
N SER A 68 -16.49 -15.00 -14.85
CA SER A 68 -16.49 -14.63 -13.43
C SER A 68 -16.88 -13.17 -13.27
N GLN A 69 -17.96 -12.95 -12.52
CA GLN A 69 -18.46 -11.65 -12.12
C GLN A 69 -18.29 -11.55 -10.61
N TYR A 70 -17.57 -10.52 -10.17
CA TYR A 70 -17.35 -10.22 -8.76
C TYR A 70 -18.27 -9.07 -8.37
N GLU A 71 -19.08 -9.27 -7.33
CA GLU A 71 -19.90 -8.23 -6.73
C GLU A 71 -19.01 -7.26 -5.95
N ILE A 72 -19.26 -5.95 -6.10
CA ILE A 72 -18.49 -4.89 -5.46
C ILE A 72 -19.41 -4.16 -4.49
N THR A 73 -19.07 -4.16 -3.20
CA THR A 73 -19.92 -3.64 -2.13
C THR A 73 -19.19 -2.74 -1.15
N ASP A 74 -17.96 -3.10 -0.77
CA ASP A 74 -17.16 -2.35 0.20
C ASP A 74 -15.65 -2.55 -0.05
N PRO A 75 -15.11 -2.03 -1.16
CA PRO A 75 -13.73 -2.28 -1.57
C PRO A 75 -12.69 -1.90 -0.53
N LEU A 76 -12.92 -0.81 0.20
CA LEU A 76 -11.98 -0.33 1.21
C LEU A 76 -11.90 -1.23 2.44
N ALA A 77 -12.91 -2.07 2.69
CA ALA A 77 -12.89 -3.03 3.79
C ALA A 77 -12.54 -4.45 3.32
N LYS A 78 -12.75 -4.77 2.04
CA LYS A 78 -12.61 -6.12 1.49
C LYS A 78 -11.42 -6.20 0.53
N PRO A 79 -10.30 -6.83 0.94
CA PRO A 79 -9.09 -6.91 0.14
C PRO A 79 -9.31 -7.46 -1.27
N THR A 80 -10.14 -8.49 -1.40
CA THR A 80 -10.44 -9.11 -2.69
C THR A 80 -11.14 -8.16 -3.65
N GLU A 81 -12.06 -7.32 -3.15
CA GLU A 81 -12.80 -6.38 -4.00
C GLU A 81 -11.87 -5.26 -4.48
N LEU A 82 -11.06 -4.68 -3.59
CA LEU A 82 -10.04 -3.69 -3.96
C LEU A 82 -9.04 -4.27 -4.96
N ALA A 83 -8.52 -5.47 -4.70
CA ALA A 83 -7.57 -6.13 -5.60
C ALA A 83 -8.15 -6.35 -7.00
N VAL A 84 -9.41 -6.78 -7.10
CA VAL A 84 -10.09 -6.96 -8.40
C VAL A 84 -10.25 -5.65 -9.16
N ILE A 85 -10.54 -4.54 -8.48
CA ILE A 85 -10.63 -3.21 -9.09
C ILE A 85 -9.26 -2.78 -9.64
N LEU A 86 -8.23 -2.87 -8.80
CA LEU A 86 -6.89 -2.42 -9.14
C LEU A 86 -6.26 -3.29 -10.24
N ALA A 87 -6.46 -4.60 -10.20
CA ALA A 87 -5.93 -5.57 -11.16
C ALA A 87 -6.45 -5.39 -12.60
N GLN A 88 -7.51 -4.60 -12.82
CA GLN A 88 -7.95 -4.22 -14.17
C GLN A 88 -6.94 -3.28 -14.86
N PHE A 89 -6.10 -2.58 -14.08
CA PHE A 89 -5.25 -1.50 -14.59
C PHE A 89 -3.80 -1.57 -14.12
N TYR A 90 -3.55 -2.20 -12.98
CA TYR A 90 -2.24 -2.24 -12.32
C TYR A 90 -1.85 -3.67 -11.92
N TRP A 91 -0.55 -3.93 -11.92
CA TRP A 91 0.06 -4.95 -11.09
C TRP A 91 0.14 -4.44 -9.65
N VAL A 92 -0.39 -5.21 -8.70
CA VAL A 92 -0.50 -4.80 -7.29
C VAL A 92 0.55 -5.54 -6.48
N ILE A 93 1.42 -4.80 -5.79
CA ILE A 93 2.48 -5.34 -4.93
C ILE A 93 2.18 -4.90 -3.49
N PRO A 94 1.52 -5.76 -2.68
CA PRO A 94 1.19 -5.43 -1.29
C PRO A 94 2.33 -5.78 -0.34
N GLN A 95 2.63 -4.88 0.61
CA GLN A 95 3.59 -5.10 1.68
C GLN A 95 3.00 -4.61 3.02
N PRO A 96 3.01 -5.42 4.08
CA PRO A 96 2.51 -4.97 5.38
C PRO A 96 3.49 -3.97 6.00
N VAL A 97 2.96 -2.91 6.61
CA VAL A 97 3.73 -1.84 7.27
C VAL A 97 3.09 -1.47 8.60
N SER A 98 3.84 -0.81 9.48
CA SER A 98 3.34 -0.44 10.82
C SER A 98 2.54 0.86 10.76
N GLU A 99 2.96 1.81 9.92
CA GLU A 99 2.33 3.13 9.77
C GLU A 99 2.41 3.66 8.33
N PRO A 100 1.53 4.62 7.95
CA PRO A 100 1.62 5.27 6.65
C PRO A 100 2.90 6.09 6.53
N GLY A 101 3.58 6.00 5.39
CA GLY A 101 4.87 6.66 5.14
C GLY A 101 6.07 5.72 5.27
N GLU A 102 5.90 4.54 5.88
CA GLU A 102 6.89 3.47 5.77
C GLU A 102 6.86 2.86 4.38
N ILE A 103 8.02 2.77 3.74
CA ILE A 103 8.23 2.01 2.50
C ILE A 103 9.00 0.76 2.90
N ALA A 104 8.50 -0.42 2.56
CA ALA A 104 9.12 -1.69 2.94
C ALA A 104 10.41 -1.93 2.13
N GLY A 105 11.50 -1.30 2.57
CA GLY A 105 12.81 -1.46 1.97
C GLY A 105 13.73 -0.25 2.07
N ASN A 106 13.90 0.35 3.25
CA ASN A 106 15.11 1.13 3.52
C ASN A 106 15.49 0.96 4.99
N GLU A 107 16.43 0.05 5.25
CA GLU A 107 17.35 0.20 6.36
C GLU A 107 17.80 1.65 6.37
N SER A 108 17.49 2.43 7.41
CA SER A 108 18.07 3.77 7.56
C SER A 108 19.59 3.64 7.46
N PRO A 109 20.27 4.19 6.43
CA PRO A 109 21.68 4.44 6.60
C PRO A 109 21.78 5.61 7.59
N ASP A 110 22.09 5.27 8.83
CA ASP A 110 22.92 6.06 9.72
C ASP A 110 22.45 7.50 10.01
N ALA A 111 21.92 7.68 11.22
CA ALA A 111 21.80 8.99 11.83
C ALA A 111 23.17 9.71 11.84
N PRO A 112 23.21 11.06 11.78
CA PRO A 112 24.44 11.81 11.60
C PRO A 112 25.29 11.78 12.88
N GLU A 113 26.39 11.04 12.89
CA GLU A 113 27.38 11.18 13.96
C GLU A 113 28.38 12.32 13.64
N THR A 114 27.97 13.49 14.11
CA THR A 114 28.74 14.61 14.68
C THR A 114 30.25 14.70 14.41
N ASP A 115 30.60 15.86 13.85
CA ASP A 115 31.81 16.65 14.06
C ASP A 115 32.79 16.11 15.12
N ASN A 116 34.00 15.77 14.68
CA ASN A 116 35.19 15.84 15.52
C ASN A 116 36.28 16.56 14.73
N SER A 117 36.21 17.89 14.77
CA SER A 117 37.33 18.78 15.09
C SER A 117 38.70 18.55 14.41
N ALA A 118 39.11 19.61 13.72
CA ALA A 118 40.47 19.92 13.33
C ALA A 118 41.54 19.55 14.37
N THR A 119 42.67 18.99 13.90
CA THR A 119 44.01 19.16 14.48
C THR A 119 45.08 18.90 13.39
N THR A 120 45.41 19.97 12.67
CA THR A 120 46.73 20.64 12.63
C THR A 120 48.02 19.84 12.93
N LEU A 121 49.00 19.98 12.01
CA LEU A 121 50.49 19.89 12.10
C LEU A 121 51.08 18.50 12.45
N GLN A 122 52.14 17.97 11.81
CA GLN A 122 53.28 18.53 11.06
C GLN A 122 53.66 17.65 9.85
#